data_AF-A0A645B511-F1
#
_entry.id   AF-A0A645B511-F1
#
_cell.length_a   1.000
_cell.length_b   1.000
_cell.length_c   1.000
_cell.angle_alpha   90.00
_cell.angle_beta   90.00
_cell.angle_gamma   90.00
#
_symmetry.space_group_name_H-M   'P 1'
#
loop_
_entity.id
_entity.type
_entity.pdbx_description
1 polymer ?
#
loop_
_entity_poly.entity_id
_entity_poly.type
_entity_poly.pdbx_seq_one_letter_code
_entity_poly.pdbx_strand_id
1 'polypeptide(L)' 'MGFYMEAYLKIYKISGISFVERQLIGFEDEMTNHCVGSLPELFDGNPPFKGRGAVSFAMNVAEMLRILKLLSKYNF' A
#
# COMPACT_ATOMS: atom_id res chain seq x y z
N MET A 1 5.16 -0.36 -4.45
CA MET A 1 3.99 -1.27 -4.37
C MET A 1 2.76 -0.78 -5.14
N GLY A 2 2.55 0.53 -5.33
CA GLY A 2 1.36 1.02 -6.04
C GLY A 2 1.23 0.57 -7.50
N PHE A 3 2.33 0.54 -8.26
CA PHE A 3 2.34 -0.02 -9.62
C PHE A 3 1.87 -1.47 -9.70
N TYR A 4 2.23 -2.31 -8.72
CA TYR A 4 1.83 -3.71 -8.67
C TYR A 4 0.31 -3.84 -8.47
N MET A 5 -0.24 -3.11 -7.51
CA MET A 5 -1.69 -3.16 -7.24
C MET A 5 -2.50 -2.58 -8.39
N GLU A 6 -2.01 -1.52 -9.05
CA GLU A 6 -2.65 -0.99 -10.25
C GLU A 6 -2.66 -2.01 -11.39
N ALA A 7 -1.53 -2.67 -11.66
CA ALA A 7 -1.45 -3.71 -12.68
C ALA A 7 -2.40 -4.87 -12.35
N TYR A 8 -2.46 -5.28 -11.07
CA TYR A 8 -3.36 -6.31 -10.59
C TYR A 8 -4.83 -5.93 -10.82
N LEU A 9 -5.23 -4.70 -10.47
CA LEU A 9 -6.57 -4.18 -10.75
C LEU A 9 -6.87 -4.09 -12.25
N LYS A 10 -5.90 -3.77 -13.10
CA LYS A 10 -6.09 -3.76 -14.55
C LYS A 10 -6.38 -5.16 -15.12
N ILE A 11 -5.74 -6.19 -14.56
CA ILE A 11 -5.92 -7.59 -15.00
C ILE A 11 -7.22 -8.17 -14.46
N TYR A 12 -7.45 -8.08 -13.15
CA TYR A 12 -8.53 -8.79 -12.45
C TYR A 12 -9.79 -7.93 -12.20
N LYS A 13 -9.70 -6.61 -12.42
CA LYS A 13 -10.79 -5.63 -12.27
C LYS A 13 -11.51 -5.80 -10.92
N ILE A 14 -12.83 -6.04 -10.96
CA ILE A 14 -13.70 -6.14 -9.78
C ILE A 14 -13.25 -7.26 -8.84
N SER A 15 -12.85 -8.41 -9.39
CA SER A 15 -12.38 -9.55 -8.57
C SER A 15 -11.06 -9.26 -7.84
N GLY A 16 -10.30 -8.26 -8.30
CA GLY A 16 -9.03 -7.87 -7.69
C GLY A 16 -9.16 -6.89 -6.53
N ILE A 17 -10.33 -6.26 -6.34
CA ILE A 17 -10.55 -5.24 -5.31
C ILE A 17 -10.31 -5.81 -3.91
N SER A 18 -10.91 -6.97 -3.60
CA SER A 18 -10.79 -7.59 -2.28
C SER A 18 -9.35 -7.99 -1.93
N PHE A 19 -8.52 -8.31 -2.94
CA PHE A 19 -7.10 -8.58 -2.72
C PHE A 19 -6.33 -7.32 -2.37
N VAL A 20 -6.57 -6.23 -3.09
CA VAL A 20 -5.93 -4.93 -2.84
C VAL A 20 -6.35 -4.39 -1.47
N GLU A 21 -7.63 -4.44 -1.13
CA GLU A 21 -8.14 -4.00 0.19
C GLU A 21 -7.47 -4.76 1.34
N ARG A 22 -7.34 -6.09 1.23
CA ARG A 22 -6.62 -6.88 2.23
C ARG A 22 -5.15 -6.48 2.37
N GLN A 23 -4.50 -6.10 1.29
CA GLN A 23 -3.13 -5.62 1.36
C GLN A 23 -3.02 -4.24 2.01
N LEU A 24 -4.00 -3.35 1.81
CA LEU A 24 -4.01 -2.03 2.44
C LEU A 24 -4.11 -2.12 3.97
N ILE A 25 -4.82 -3.10 4.52
CA ILE A 25 -4.91 -3.34 5.97
C ILE A 25 -3.52 -3.55 6.58
N GLY A 26 -2.65 -4.34 5.93
CA GLY A 26 -1.28 -4.56 6.42
C GLY A 26 -0.43 -3.28 6.44
N PHE A 27 -0.68 -2.33 5.53
CA PHE A 27 -0.02 -1.03 5.56
C PHE A 27 -0.59 -0.09 6.62
N GLU A 28 -1.87 -0.24 6.98
CA GLU A 28 -2.50 0.54 8.05
C GLU A 28 -1.87 0.25 9.41
N ASP A 29 -1.65 -1.02 9.72
CA ASP A 29 -0.93 -1.44 10.93
C ASP A 29 0.47 -0.78 10.99
N GLU A 30 1.19 -0.74 9.87
CA GLU A 30 2.54 -0.17 9.83
C GLU A 30 2.56 1.36 10.00
N MET A 31 1.52 2.06 9.53
CA MET A 31 1.40 3.51 9.71
C MET A 31 1.27 3.93 11.18
N THR A 32 0.99 2.98 12.08
CA THR A 32 0.96 3.21 13.54
C THR A 32 2.31 2.95 14.24
N ASN A 33 3.22 2.19 13.63
CA ASN A 33 4.45 1.72 14.28
C ASN A 33 5.63 2.71 14.21
N HIS A 34 5.81 3.38 13.08
CA HIS A 34 7.00 4.19 12.81
C HIS A 34 6.75 5.69 12.99
N CYS A 35 6.14 6.30 11.98
CA CYS A 35 5.79 7.71 11.99
C CYS A 35 4.32 7.83 11.59
N VAL A 36 3.57 8.52 12.45
CA VAL A 36 2.11 8.59 12.40
C VAL A 36 1.64 8.99 10.99
N GLY A 37 0.96 8.06 10.32
CA GLY A 37 0.36 8.30 9.01
C GLY A 37 1.36 8.35 7.85
N SER A 38 2.54 7.77 8.01
CA SER A 38 3.53 7.67 6.93
C SER A 38 4.10 6.25 6.79
N LEU A 39 4.71 5.99 5.64
CA LEU A 39 5.29 4.69 5.32
C LEU A 39 6.80 4.78 5.11
N PRO A 40 7.56 3.79 5.60
CA PRO A 40 9.00 3.72 5.41
C PRO A 40 9.34 3.42 3.95
N GLU A 41 10.59 3.69 3.57
CA GLU A 41 11.10 3.50 2.21
C GLU A 41 11.18 2.03 1.81
N LEU A 42 11.73 1.18 2.69
CA LEU A 42 12.03 -0.23 2.44
C LEU A 42 11.45 -1.10 3.55
N PHE A 43 11.13 -2.34 3.23
CA PHE A 43 10.75 -3.39 4.19
C PHE A 43 11.73 -4.55 4.12
N ASP A 44 12.00 -5.18 5.27
CA ASP A 44 12.80 -6.42 5.31
C ASP A 44 12.05 -7.56 4.59
N GLY A 45 12.77 -8.44 3.91
CA GLY A 45 12.20 -9.58 3.19
C GLY A 45 11.92 -10.79 4.09
N ASN A 46 12.51 -10.82 5.28
CA ASN A 46 12.27 -11.85 6.29
C ASN A 46 11.36 -11.33 7.41
N PRO A 47 10.51 -12.18 8.02
CA PRO A 47 9.82 -11.84 9.26
C PRO A 47 10.85 -11.34 10.28
N PRO A 48 10.63 -10.19 10.96
CA PRO A 48 9.37 -9.47 11.17
C PRO A 48 9.04 -8.33 10.17
N PHE A 49 9.52 -8.36 8.92
CA PHE A 49 9.18 -7.41 7.84
C PHE A 49 9.26 -5.93 8.21
N LYS A 50 10.21 -5.55 9.08
CA LYS A 50 10.30 -4.20 9.61
C LYS A 50 10.62 -3.17 8.53
N GLY A 51 10.01 -2.00 8.64
CA GLY A 51 10.44 -0.80 7.93
C GLY A 51 11.90 -0.46 8.19
N ARG A 52 12.65 -0.18 7.11
CA ARG A 52 14.03 0.32 7.14
C ARG A 52 14.20 1.48 6.15
N GLY A 53 15.34 2.16 6.25
CA GLY A 53 15.63 3.34 5.44
C GLY A 53 14.96 4.58 6.03
N ALA A 54 14.50 5.49 5.15
CA ALA A 54 13.76 6.66 5.60
C ALA A 54 12.45 6.24 6.28
N VAL A 55 12.18 6.81 7.48
CA VAL A 55 10.97 6.52 8.27
C VAL A 55 9.70 6.99 7.55
N SER A 56 9.82 8.05 6.75
CA SER A 56 8.75 8.60 5.91
C SER A 56 9.27 8.84 4.50
N PHE A 57 8.65 8.19 3.52
CA PHE A 57 9.04 8.29 2.12
C PHE A 57 7.89 8.76 1.25
N ALA A 58 8.07 9.94 0.65
CA ALA A 58 7.03 10.61 -0.12
C ALA A 58 6.48 9.75 -1.28
N MET A 59 7.33 8.97 -1.96
CA MET A 59 6.87 8.12 -3.06
C MET A 59 5.98 6.98 -2.59
N ASN A 60 6.28 6.34 -1.45
CA ASN A 60 5.44 5.26 -0.93
C ASN A 60 4.07 5.80 -0.47
N VAL A 61 4.05 6.95 0.20
CA VAL A 61 2.80 7.63 0.59
C VAL A 61 1.99 8.04 -0.64
N ALA A 62 2.63 8.62 -1.66
CA ALA A 62 1.96 9.02 -2.90
C ALA A 62 1.34 7.82 -3.64
N GLU A 63 2.06 6.70 -3.70
CA GLU A 63 1.55 5.47 -4.33
C GLU A 63 0.33 4.89 -3.60
N MET A 64 0.27 4.99 -2.27
CA MET A 64 -0.91 4.58 -1.50
C MET A 64 -2.12 5.45 -1.80
N LEU A 65 -1.95 6.78 -1.80
CA LEU A 65 -3.02 7.72 -2.17
C LEU A 65 -3.52 7.45 -3.60
N ARG A 66 -2.61 7.09 -4.51
CA ARG A 66 -2.93 6.74 -5.89
C ARG A 66 -3.81 5.49 -6.00
N ILE A 67 -3.51 4.44 -5.23
CA ILE A 67 -4.35 3.23 -5.16
C ILE A 67 -5.72 3.55 -4.55
N LEU A 68 -5.78 4.31 -3.46
CA LEU A 68 -7.04 4.71 -2.85
C LEU A 68 -7.94 5.45 -3.86
N LYS A 69 -7.38 6.40 -4.60
CA LYS A 69 -8.09 7.10 -5.69
C LYS A 69 -8.56 6.16 -6.80
N LEU A 70 -7.79 5.11 -7.11
CA LEU A 70 -8.20 4.09 -8.08
C LEU A 70 -9.37 3.27 -7.53
N LEU A 71 -9.29 2.79 -6.29
CA LEU A 71 -10.36 2.01 -5.64
C LEU A 71 -11.67 2.80 -5.54
N SER A 72 -11.62 4.09 -5.20
CA SER A 72 -12.81 4.96 -5.19
C SER A 72 -13.49 5.08 -6.56
N LYS A 73 -12.80 4.80 -7.66
CA LYS A 73 -13.43 4.75 -9.00
C LYS A 73 -14.08 3.41 -9.32
N TYR A 74 -13.71 2.34 -8.61
CA TYR A 74 -14.28 1.00 -8.80
C TYR A 74 -15.50 0.76 -7.91
N ASN A 75 -15.58 1.43 -6.76
CA ASN A 75 -16.78 1.47 -5.92
C ASN A 75 -17.77 2.46 -6.54
N PHE A 76 -18.67 1.95 -7.38
CA PHE A 76 -19.78 2.70 -7.97
C PHE A 76 -20.84 3.09 -6.92
#